data_AF-A0A831L8W9-F1
#
_entry.id   AF-A0A831L8W9-F1
#
_cell.length_a   1.000
_cell.length_b   1.000
_cell.length_c   1.000
_cell.angle_alpha   90.00
_cell.angle_beta   90.00
_cell.angle_gamma   90.00
#
_symmetry.space_group_name_H-M   'P 1'
#
loop_
_entity.id
_entity.type
_entity.pdbx_description
1 polymer ?
#
loop_
_entity_poly.entity_id
_entity_poly.type
_entity_poly.pdbx_seq_one_letter_code
_entity_poly.pdbx_strand_id
1 'polypeptide(L)'
;MPDLLTGDQEWSIRETRHFLIHYRPGSPAERDMEWLATGFEKDMQTVKSYLQVDYRGKISCFIYSSIQDKRENGLVGGTTCYCMPSQQMFVAVYNPPHEVLAIGAHEIVHIVAYWTVGVHASDMLAEGIAVAVEGVYGRNTPVHSAAAELSRIGRLKSLETMFDNRAWVQLMQEDDWLYYNQAGSFVKYLVDTFGPAPFKDFYCRATMTDYRRAFSELYGRDINQVYDNWLQFLADLN
;
A
#
# COMPACT_ATOMS: atom_id res chain seq x y z
N MET A 1 -5.76 1.51 -24.27
CA MET A 1 -5.11 0.78 -23.16
C MET A 1 -3.72 1.36 -22.97
N PRO A 2 -3.21 1.43 -21.74
CA PRO A 2 -1.85 1.88 -21.50
C PRO A 2 -0.82 1.03 -22.24
N ASP A 3 0.33 1.62 -22.57
CA ASP A 3 1.39 0.97 -23.37
C ASP A 3 1.85 -0.38 -22.78
N LEU A 4 1.69 -0.57 -21.45
CA LEU A 4 2.02 -1.78 -20.73
C LEU A 4 1.09 -2.98 -21.01
N LEU A 5 -0.10 -2.72 -21.57
CA LEU A 5 -1.12 -3.74 -21.90
C LEU A 5 -1.31 -3.88 -23.42
N THR A 6 -0.43 -3.29 -24.22
CA THR A 6 -0.56 -3.30 -25.68
C THR A 6 -0.37 -4.72 -26.22
N GLY A 7 -1.46 -5.31 -26.73
CA GLY A 7 -1.47 -6.69 -27.24
C GLY A 7 -2.22 -7.68 -26.34
N ASP A 8 -2.49 -7.31 -25.10
CA ASP A 8 -3.35 -8.08 -24.21
C ASP A 8 -4.82 -7.80 -24.57
N GLN A 9 -5.46 -8.76 -25.25
CA GLN A 9 -6.85 -8.69 -25.72
C GLN A 9 -7.70 -9.71 -24.97
N GLU A 10 -9.03 -9.61 -25.06
CA GLU A 10 -10.00 -10.52 -24.39
C GLU A 10 -10.24 -10.23 -22.90
N TRP A 11 -10.69 -9.01 -22.60
CA TRP A 11 -11.16 -8.63 -21.28
C TRP A 11 -12.68 -8.50 -21.27
N SER A 12 -13.32 -9.17 -20.31
CA SER A 12 -14.63 -8.75 -19.83
C SER A 12 -14.46 -7.64 -18.79
N ILE A 13 -15.45 -6.76 -18.69
CA ILE A 13 -15.39 -5.59 -17.81
C ILE A 13 -16.61 -5.58 -16.89
N ARG A 14 -16.37 -5.58 -15.58
CA ARG A 14 -17.36 -5.24 -14.57
C ARG A 14 -17.13 -3.80 -14.14
N GLU A 15 -18.13 -2.96 -14.38
CA GLU A 15 -18.10 -1.56 -13.95
C GLU A 15 -18.81 -1.39 -12.60
N THR A 16 -18.19 -0.63 -11.70
CA THR A 16 -18.77 -0.17 -10.45
C THR A 16 -18.75 1.36 -10.39
N ARG A 17 -19.01 1.95 -9.22
CA ARG A 17 -18.95 3.40 -9.04
C ARG A 17 -17.52 3.93 -9.27
N HIS A 18 -16.53 3.28 -8.68
CA HIS A 18 -15.14 3.72 -8.70
C HIS A 18 -14.19 2.81 -9.47
N PHE A 19 -14.66 1.70 -10.06
CA PHE A 19 -13.79 0.75 -10.73
C PHE A 19 -14.26 0.33 -12.13
N LEU A 20 -13.28 0.06 -13.00
CA LEU A 20 -13.41 -0.80 -14.18
C LEU A 20 -12.59 -2.06 -13.90
N ILE A 21 -13.26 -3.16 -13.59
CA ILE A 21 -12.62 -4.42 -13.23
C ILE A 21 -12.55 -5.28 -14.49
N HIS A 22 -11.34 -5.42 -15.03
CA HIS A 22 -11.01 -6.24 -16.18
C HIS A 22 -10.66 -7.66 -15.71
N TYR A 23 -11.33 -8.66 -16.27
CA TYR A 23 -11.11 -10.08 -15.98
C TYR A 23 -11.28 -10.95 -17.24
N ARG A 24 -10.73 -12.18 -17.23
CA ARG A 24 -10.92 -13.14 -18.32
C ARG A 24 -12.25 -13.89 -18.19
N PRO A 25 -13.00 -14.13 -19.28
CA PRO A 25 -14.11 -15.08 -19.25
C PRO A 25 -13.64 -16.45 -18.75
N GLY A 26 -14.45 -17.11 -17.92
CA GLY A 26 -14.16 -18.40 -17.29
C GLY A 26 -13.12 -18.35 -16.16
N SER A 27 -12.61 -17.18 -15.77
CA SER A 27 -11.59 -17.05 -14.72
C SER A 27 -12.15 -17.21 -13.30
N PRO A 28 -11.28 -17.48 -12.30
CA PRO A 28 -11.64 -17.37 -10.89
C PRO A 28 -12.20 -15.99 -10.52
N ALA A 29 -11.68 -14.92 -11.13
CA ALA A 29 -12.17 -13.57 -10.91
C ALA A 29 -13.61 -13.39 -11.42
N GLU A 30 -13.98 -13.98 -12.57
CA GLU A 30 -15.37 -13.96 -13.05
C GLU A 30 -16.30 -14.67 -12.05
N ARG A 31 -15.90 -15.86 -11.58
CA ARG A 31 -16.66 -16.64 -10.60
C ARG A 31 -16.95 -15.83 -9.33
N ASP A 32 -15.97 -15.07 -8.85
CA ASP A 32 -16.04 -14.34 -7.57
C ASP A 32 -16.30 -12.83 -7.76
N MET A 33 -16.76 -12.41 -8.95
CA MET A 33 -16.82 -11.00 -9.37
C MET A 33 -17.67 -10.12 -8.45
N GLU A 34 -18.79 -10.62 -7.94
CA GLU A 34 -19.65 -9.82 -7.05
C GLU A 34 -18.98 -9.53 -5.71
N TRP A 35 -18.22 -10.50 -5.19
CA TRP A 35 -17.42 -10.32 -3.98
C TRP A 35 -16.28 -9.34 -4.21
N LEU A 36 -15.54 -9.47 -5.33
CA LEU A 36 -14.47 -8.54 -5.70
C LEU A 36 -14.98 -7.10 -5.87
N ALA A 37 -16.06 -6.92 -6.64
CA ALA A 37 -16.66 -5.61 -6.89
C ALA A 37 -17.13 -4.92 -5.60
N THR A 38 -17.79 -5.68 -4.71
CA THR A 38 -18.22 -5.16 -3.40
C THR A 38 -17.01 -4.85 -2.51
N GLY A 39 -16.00 -5.72 -2.51
CA GLY A 39 -14.76 -5.54 -1.75
C GLY A 39 -14.01 -4.27 -2.15
N PHE A 40 -13.80 -4.04 -3.44
CA PHE A 40 -13.13 -2.84 -3.93
C PHE A 40 -13.87 -1.55 -3.59
N GLU A 41 -15.20 -1.53 -3.67
CA GLU A 41 -15.99 -0.36 -3.25
C GLU A 41 -15.90 -0.10 -1.75
N LYS A 42 -15.85 -1.16 -0.93
CA LYS A 42 -15.61 -1.03 0.51
C LYS A 42 -14.20 -0.50 0.78
N ASP A 43 -13.19 -1.02 0.11
CA ASP A 43 -11.80 -0.60 0.27
C ASP A 43 -11.60 0.86 -0.16
N MET A 44 -12.24 1.29 -1.25
CA MET A 44 -12.29 2.70 -1.65
C MET A 44 -12.87 3.58 -0.55
N GLN A 45 -13.96 3.15 0.11
CA GLN A 45 -14.53 3.89 1.24
C GLN A 45 -13.58 3.95 2.43
N THR A 46 -12.92 2.84 2.76
CA THR A 46 -11.89 2.77 3.81
C THR A 46 -10.76 3.75 3.53
N VAL A 47 -10.18 3.72 2.33
CA VAL A 47 -9.08 4.60 1.90
C VAL A 47 -9.48 6.08 1.97
N LYS A 48 -10.64 6.44 1.39
CA LYS A 48 -11.14 7.82 1.42
C LYS A 48 -11.35 8.33 2.84
N SER A 49 -11.88 7.48 3.70
CA SER A 49 -12.13 7.82 5.12
C SER A 49 -10.83 7.97 5.89
N TYR A 50 -9.88 7.05 5.71
CA TYR A 50 -8.59 7.06 6.39
C TYR A 50 -7.77 8.31 6.05
N LEU A 51 -7.67 8.66 4.76
CA LEU A 51 -6.95 9.85 4.31
C LEU A 51 -7.75 11.16 4.45
N GLN A 52 -9.06 11.06 4.72
CA GLN A 52 -10.01 12.18 4.69
C GLN A 52 -9.89 12.98 3.38
N VAL A 53 -10.12 12.29 2.25
CA VAL A 53 -10.02 12.84 0.90
C VAL A 53 -11.23 12.47 0.06
N ASP A 54 -11.49 13.27 -0.99
CA ASP A 54 -12.56 13.00 -1.95
C ASP A 54 -12.01 12.67 -3.33
N TYR A 55 -11.57 11.42 -3.51
CA TYR A 55 -11.25 10.90 -4.84
C TYR A 55 -12.54 10.64 -5.62
N ARG A 56 -12.60 11.15 -6.87
CA ARG A 56 -13.75 11.07 -7.78
C ARG A 56 -13.45 10.36 -9.09
N GLY A 57 -12.20 9.91 -9.28
CA GLY A 57 -11.79 9.17 -10.45
C GLY A 57 -12.33 7.73 -10.43
N LYS A 58 -12.11 7.03 -11.55
CA LYS A 58 -12.37 5.61 -11.70
C LYS A 58 -11.03 4.89 -11.92
N ILE A 59 -10.84 3.76 -11.24
CA ILE A 59 -9.60 2.98 -11.24
C ILE A 59 -9.79 1.76 -12.14
N SER A 60 -8.83 1.51 -13.03
CA SER A 60 -8.82 0.30 -13.85
C SER A 60 -8.05 -0.82 -13.13
N CYS A 61 -8.70 -1.96 -12.91
CA CYS A 61 -8.10 -3.12 -12.24
C CYS A 61 -7.99 -4.25 -13.25
N PHE A 62 -6.78 -4.78 -13.48
CA PHE A 62 -6.58 -5.92 -14.39
C PHE A 62 -6.26 -7.16 -13.56
N ILE A 63 -7.21 -8.10 -13.53
CA ILE A 63 -7.14 -9.28 -12.68
C ILE A 63 -6.79 -10.52 -13.53
N TYR A 64 -5.56 -10.98 -13.36
CA TYR A 64 -5.00 -12.17 -14.03
C TYR A 64 -5.25 -13.43 -13.21
N SER A 65 -5.34 -14.58 -13.88
CA SER A 65 -5.60 -15.87 -13.20
C SER A 65 -4.33 -16.53 -12.67
N SER A 66 -3.15 -16.07 -13.10
CA SER A 66 -1.87 -16.53 -12.56
C SER A 66 -0.73 -15.56 -12.86
N ILE A 67 0.41 -15.75 -12.19
CA ILE A 67 1.67 -15.06 -12.56
C ILE A 67 2.08 -15.42 -14.00
N GLN A 68 1.82 -16.65 -14.45
CA GLN A 68 2.14 -17.09 -15.81
C GLN A 68 1.31 -16.33 -16.86
N ASP A 69 -0.01 -16.23 -16.65
CA ASP A 69 -0.93 -15.43 -17.47
C ASP A 69 -0.48 -13.96 -17.55
N LYS A 70 -0.11 -13.37 -16.41
CA LYS A 70 0.47 -12.02 -16.36
C LYS A 70 1.75 -11.89 -17.21
N ARG A 71 2.68 -12.84 -17.11
CA ARG A 71 3.96 -12.82 -17.84
C ARG A 71 3.80 -13.00 -19.34
N GLU A 72 2.93 -13.92 -19.76
CA GLU A 72 2.63 -14.18 -21.17
C GLU A 72 2.04 -12.95 -21.87
N ASN A 73 1.41 -12.06 -21.11
CA ASN A 73 0.84 -10.80 -21.59
C ASN A 73 1.77 -9.58 -21.41
N GLY A 74 3.09 -9.81 -21.32
CA GLY A 74 4.10 -8.74 -21.40
C GLY A 74 4.39 -7.99 -20.10
N LEU A 75 3.70 -8.32 -19.00
CA LEU A 75 3.97 -7.76 -17.68
C LEU A 75 5.11 -8.54 -17.01
N VAL A 76 6.33 -8.09 -17.29
CA VAL A 76 7.56 -8.71 -16.75
C VAL A 76 7.79 -8.24 -15.32
N GLY A 77 7.61 -9.14 -14.36
CA GLY A 77 7.88 -8.92 -12.94
C GLY A 77 7.39 -10.12 -12.11
N GLY A 78 8.13 -10.50 -11.07
CA GLY A 78 7.78 -11.62 -10.19
C GLY A 78 6.68 -11.30 -9.17
N THR A 79 6.17 -10.07 -9.13
CA THR A 79 5.20 -9.64 -8.13
C THR A 79 3.78 -10.06 -8.52
N THR A 80 2.98 -10.45 -7.53
CA THR A 80 1.56 -10.78 -7.68
C THR A 80 0.68 -9.56 -7.90
N CYS A 81 1.14 -8.38 -7.50
CA CYS A 81 0.45 -7.12 -7.69
C CYS A 81 1.42 -6.01 -8.14
N TYR A 82 0.91 -5.01 -8.86
CA TYR A 82 1.66 -3.82 -9.25
C TYR A 82 0.71 -2.66 -9.59
N CYS A 83 0.90 -1.51 -8.94
CA CYS A 83 0.12 -0.30 -9.18
C CYS A 83 0.87 0.73 -10.02
N MET A 84 0.12 1.42 -10.88
CA MET A 84 0.56 2.56 -11.69
C MET A 84 -0.33 3.77 -11.36
N PRO A 85 -0.03 4.53 -10.28
CA PRO A 85 -0.90 5.57 -9.77
C PRO A 85 -1.25 6.67 -10.78
N SER A 86 -0.26 7.14 -11.55
CA SER A 86 -0.43 8.18 -12.57
C SER A 86 -1.35 7.77 -13.73
N GLN A 87 -1.56 6.46 -13.91
CA GLN A 87 -2.45 5.90 -14.91
C GLN A 87 -3.79 5.42 -14.33
N GLN A 88 -4.01 5.65 -13.02
CA GLN A 88 -5.21 5.21 -12.29
C GLN A 88 -5.50 3.72 -12.47
N MET A 89 -4.47 2.88 -12.41
CA MET A 89 -4.64 1.44 -12.58
C MET A 89 -3.72 0.61 -11.70
N PHE A 90 -4.12 -0.62 -11.46
CA PHE A 90 -3.26 -1.67 -10.93
C PHE A 90 -3.54 -3.01 -11.62
N VAL A 91 -2.55 -3.89 -11.58
CA VAL A 91 -2.64 -5.26 -12.07
C VAL A 91 -2.44 -6.20 -10.90
N ALA A 92 -3.23 -7.27 -10.83
CA ALA A 92 -3.14 -8.23 -9.74
C ALA A 92 -3.43 -9.66 -10.21
N VAL A 93 -2.92 -10.64 -9.47
CA VAL A 93 -3.21 -12.06 -9.67
C VAL A 93 -4.25 -12.53 -8.66
N TYR A 94 -5.31 -13.19 -9.14
CA TYR A 94 -6.38 -13.74 -8.31
C TYR A 94 -6.76 -15.16 -8.74
N ASN A 95 -6.42 -16.13 -7.88
CA ASN A 95 -6.75 -17.53 -8.06
C ASN A 95 -6.78 -18.28 -6.71
N PRO A 96 -7.78 -18.02 -5.85
CA PRO A 96 -7.92 -18.72 -4.59
C PRO A 96 -8.13 -20.23 -4.80
N PRO A 97 -7.58 -21.09 -3.91
CA PRO A 97 -6.81 -20.75 -2.71
C PRO A 97 -5.30 -20.57 -2.97
N HIS A 98 -4.84 -20.77 -4.21
CA HIS A 98 -3.43 -20.96 -4.53
C HIS A 98 -2.65 -19.64 -4.67
N GLU A 99 -3.26 -18.60 -5.24
CA GLU A 99 -2.62 -17.31 -5.48
C GLU A 99 -3.61 -16.18 -5.13
N VAL A 100 -3.45 -15.59 -3.95
CA VAL A 100 -4.20 -14.41 -3.52
C VAL A 100 -3.25 -13.51 -2.75
N LEU A 101 -2.84 -12.38 -3.32
CA LEU A 101 -1.98 -11.43 -2.62
C LEU A 101 -2.36 -9.99 -3.00
N ALA A 102 -2.58 -9.18 -1.96
CA ALA A 102 -2.65 -7.71 -1.99
C ALA A 102 -3.55 -7.09 -3.07
N ILE A 103 -4.76 -7.62 -3.24
CA ILE A 103 -5.85 -6.93 -3.94
C ILE A 103 -6.65 -6.12 -2.94
N GLY A 104 -6.95 -4.86 -3.28
CA GLY A 104 -7.85 -4.03 -2.49
C GLY A 104 -7.19 -2.76 -1.96
N ALA A 105 -7.41 -2.48 -0.67
CA ALA A 105 -7.06 -1.20 -0.05
C ALA A 105 -5.58 -0.81 -0.21
N HIS A 106 -4.66 -1.77 -0.23
CA HIS A 106 -3.22 -1.57 -0.45
C HIS A 106 -2.94 -0.77 -1.74
N GLU A 107 -3.39 -1.30 -2.87
CA GLU A 107 -3.13 -0.67 -4.16
C GLU A 107 -4.00 0.55 -4.39
N ILE A 108 -5.24 0.51 -3.89
CA ILE A 108 -6.18 1.63 -4.01
C ILE A 108 -5.61 2.88 -3.33
N VAL A 109 -4.93 2.76 -2.18
CA VAL A 109 -4.37 3.93 -1.51
C VAL A 109 -3.26 4.59 -2.31
N HIS A 110 -2.42 3.84 -3.02
CA HIS A 110 -1.37 4.44 -3.84
C HIS A 110 -1.97 5.35 -4.92
N ILE A 111 -3.06 4.91 -5.56
CA ILE A 111 -3.76 5.68 -6.58
C ILE A 111 -4.46 6.89 -5.96
N VAL A 112 -5.24 6.68 -4.89
CA VAL A 112 -5.99 7.75 -4.24
C VAL A 112 -5.05 8.82 -3.69
N ALA A 113 -3.96 8.42 -3.02
CA ALA A 113 -2.95 9.34 -2.50
C ALA A 113 -2.31 10.16 -3.63
N TYR A 114 -1.90 9.52 -4.72
CA TYR A 114 -1.30 10.22 -5.87
C TYR A 114 -2.18 11.38 -6.38
N TRP A 115 -3.49 11.15 -6.50
CA TRP A 115 -4.42 12.12 -7.11
C TRP A 115 -5.04 13.12 -6.12
N THR A 116 -4.96 12.87 -4.81
CA THR A 116 -5.62 13.72 -3.80
C THR A 116 -4.66 14.32 -2.77
N VAL A 117 -3.45 13.78 -2.66
CA VAL A 117 -2.41 14.20 -1.71
C VAL A 117 -1.18 14.68 -2.48
N GLY A 118 -0.69 13.85 -3.41
CA GLY A 118 0.50 14.12 -4.21
C GLY A 118 1.41 12.90 -4.31
N VAL A 119 2.58 13.10 -4.93
CA VAL A 119 3.60 12.06 -5.09
C VAL A 119 4.35 11.88 -3.77
N HIS A 120 4.58 10.63 -3.36
CA HIS A 120 5.36 10.33 -2.16
C HIS A 120 6.81 10.78 -2.28
N ALA A 121 7.39 11.22 -1.16
CA ALA A 121 8.80 11.59 -1.08
C ALA A 121 9.74 10.42 -0.75
N SER A 122 9.20 9.32 -0.21
CA SER A 122 9.97 8.13 0.20
C SER A 122 9.12 6.86 0.05
N ASP A 123 9.76 5.77 -0.39
CA ASP A 123 9.07 4.50 -0.63
C ASP A 123 8.52 3.89 0.67
N MET A 124 9.19 4.11 1.82
CA MET A 124 8.64 3.65 3.11
C MET A 124 7.29 4.29 3.39
N LEU A 125 7.08 5.55 3.01
CA LEU A 125 5.82 6.26 3.26
C LEU A 125 4.72 5.77 2.33
N ALA A 126 5.05 5.50 1.06
CA ALA A 126 4.14 4.92 0.08
C ALA A 126 3.62 3.56 0.54
N GLU A 127 4.52 2.69 0.96
CA GLU A 127 4.19 1.34 1.40
C GLU A 127 3.59 1.32 2.81
N GLY A 128 4.11 2.18 3.69
CA GLY A 128 3.63 2.33 5.06
C GLY A 128 2.18 2.80 5.10
N ILE A 129 1.75 3.73 4.23
CA ILE A 129 0.34 4.13 4.19
C ILE A 129 -0.57 3.00 3.68
N ALA A 130 -0.09 2.19 2.74
CA ALA A 130 -0.84 1.03 2.24
C ALA A 130 -1.09 0.01 3.33
N VAL A 131 -0.05 -0.38 4.06
CA VAL A 131 -0.16 -1.29 5.19
C VAL A 131 -0.96 -0.69 6.36
N ALA A 132 -0.82 0.62 6.61
CA ALA A 132 -1.54 1.30 7.69
C ALA A 132 -3.06 1.30 7.45
N VAL A 133 -3.50 1.49 6.20
CA VAL A 133 -4.91 1.44 5.81
C VAL A 133 -5.46 0.02 5.91
N GLU A 134 -4.70 -0.99 5.48
CA GLU A 134 -5.11 -2.40 5.64
C GLU A 134 -5.21 -2.80 7.10
N GLY A 135 -4.30 -2.29 7.95
CA GLY A 135 -4.24 -2.58 9.38
C GLY A 135 -3.68 -3.97 9.73
N VAL A 136 -3.55 -4.85 8.73
CA VAL A 136 -2.94 -6.19 8.80
C VAL A 136 -2.06 -6.39 7.57
N TYR A 137 -0.97 -7.15 7.69
CA TYR A 137 -0.14 -7.50 6.54
C TYR A 137 0.44 -8.91 6.61
N GLY A 138 0.37 -9.63 5.49
CA GLY A 138 0.84 -11.00 5.34
C GLY A 138 0.05 -11.99 6.20
N ARG A 139 0.59 -12.39 7.35
CA ARG A 139 0.08 -13.47 8.22
C ARG A 139 -1.24 -13.15 8.96
N ASN A 140 -2.02 -12.20 8.46
CA ASN A 140 -3.24 -11.68 9.11
C ASN A 140 -2.99 -11.17 10.55
N THR A 141 -1.76 -10.72 10.82
CA THR A 141 -1.37 -10.14 12.11
C THR A 141 -1.63 -8.64 12.07
N PRO A 142 -2.27 -8.04 13.10
CA PRO A 142 -2.38 -6.59 13.22
C PRO A 142 -1.00 -5.93 13.15
N VAL A 143 -0.89 -4.85 12.38
CA VAL A 143 0.39 -4.24 12.03
C VAL A 143 1.20 -3.80 13.26
N HIS A 144 0.55 -3.24 14.28
CA HIS A 144 1.22 -2.86 15.53
C HIS A 144 1.72 -4.08 16.30
N SER A 145 0.94 -5.17 16.35
CA SER A 145 1.37 -6.42 17.00
C SER A 145 2.57 -7.05 16.29
N ALA A 146 2.59 -7.03 14.95
CA ALA A 146 3.74 -7.48 14.19
C ALA A 146 4.98 -6.61 14.47
N ALA A 147 4.85 -5.28 14.45
CA ALA A 147 5.95 -4.39 14.78
C ALA A 147 6.44 -4.52 16.24
N ALA A 148 5.55 -4.78 17.20
CA ALA A 148 5.91 -5.03 18.59
C ALA A 148 6.77 -6.30 18.72
N GLU A 149 6.40 -7.37 18.03
CA GLU A 149 7.21 -8.59 17.99
C GLU A 149 8.59 -8.33 17.37
N LEU A 150 8.66 -7.58 16.27
CA LEU A 150 9.93 -7.20 15.63
C LEU A 150 10.81 -6.34 16.54
N SER A 151 10.20 -5.44 17.32
CA SER A 151 10.89 -4.65 18.34
C SER A 151 11.53 -5.57 19.39
N ARG A 152 10.75 -6.52 19.92
CA ARG A 152 11.18 -7.47 20.94
C ARG A 152 12.38 -8.31 20.52
N ILE A 153 12.43 -8.74 19.26
CA ILE A 153 13.54 -9.55 18.73
C ILE A 153 14.68 -8.70 18.14
N GLY A 154 14.65 -7.37 18.31
CA GLY A 154 15.72 -6.47 17.86
C GLY A 154 15.87 -6.39 16.35
N ARG A 155 14.76 -6.56 15.61
CA ARG A 155 14.74 -6.63 14.14
C ARG A 155 14.25 -5.34 13.47
N LEU A 156 13.74 -4.36 14.22
CA LEU A 156 13.39 -3.05 13.67
C LEU A 156 14.62 -2.32 13.14
N LYS A 157 14.46 -1.59 12.04
CA LYS A 157 15.50 -0.71 11.47
C LYS A 157 15.37 0.71 11.98
N SER A 158 16.42 1.52 11.83
CA SER A 158 16.36 2.93 12.18
C SER A 158 15.53 3.72 11.14
N LEU A 159 15.07 4.92 11.53
CA LEU A 159 14.43 5.85 10.60
C LEU A 159 15.35 6.18 9.41
N GLU A 160 16.65 6.35 9.65
CA GLU A 160 17.62 6.62 8.58
C GLU A 160 17.62 5.50 7.54
N THR A 161 17.64 4.24 7.98
CA THR A 161 17.55 3.09 7.09
C THR A 161 16.20 3.00 6.37
N MET A 162 15.10 3.34 7.05
CA MET A 162 13.75 3.32 6.45
C MET A 162 13.57 4.39 5.36
N PHE A 163 14.07 5.61 5.57
CA PHE A 163 13.90 6.71 4.61
C PHE A 163 14.89 6.66 3.42
N ASP A 164 15.94 5.84 3.49
CA ASP A 164 16.83 5.60 2.36
C ASP A 164 16.18 4.61 1.37
N ASN A 165 15.67 5.13 0.24
CA ASN A 165 15.02 4.30 -0.78
C ASN A 165 15.94 3.19 -1.34
N ARG A 166 17.27 3.36 -1.37
CA ARG A 166 18.16 2.29 -1.83
C ARG A 166 18.24 1.16 -0.81
N ALA A 167 18.36 1.52 0.47
CA ALA A 167 18.29 0.54 1.56
C ALA A 167 16.91 -0.13 1.57
N TRP A 168 15.83 0.64 1.46
CA TRP A 168 14.46 0.13 1.39
C TRP A 168 14.29 -0.99 0.37
N VAL A 169 14.75 -0.78 -0.87
CA VAL A 169 14.66 -1.80 -1.93
C VAL A 169 15.41 -3.09 -1.57
N GLN A 170 16.58 -2.99 -0.93
CA GLN A 170 17.33 -4.16 -0.47
C GLN A 170 16.60 -4.89 0.64
N LEU A 171 16.05 -4.15 1.60
CA LEU A 171 15.26 -4.70 2.70
C LEU A 171 14.02 -5.44 2.19
N MET A 172 13.28 -4.88 1.23
CA MET A 172 12.12 -5.57 0.63
C MET A 172 12.49 -6.90 -0.02
N GLN A 173 13.72 -7.05 -0.53
CA GLN A 173 14.19 -8.31 -1.12
C GLN A 173 14.61 -9.33 -0.05
N GLU A 174 15.00 -8.87 1.14
CA GLU A 174 15.40 -9.73 2.25
C GLU A 174 14.19 -10.33 2.99
N ASP A 175 13.23 -9.49 3.39
CA ASP A 175 12.11 -9.87 4.26
C ASP A 175 10.99 -8.81 4.21
N ASP A 176 10.25 -8.79 3.12
CA ASP A 176 9.16 -7.84 2.86
C ASP A 176 8.17 -7.74 4.04
N TRP A 177 7.77 -8.89 4.60
CA TRP A 177 6.84 -8.98 5.73
C TRP A 177 7.30 -8.14 6.92
N LEU A 178 8.58 -8.17 7.25
CA LEU A 178 9.11 -7.42 8.38
C LEU A 178 8.98 -5.91 8.15
N TYR A 179 9.49 -5.45 7.01
CA TYR A 179 9.68 -4.02 6.77
C TYR A 179 8.38 -3.32 6.42
N TYR A 180 7.45 -4.01 5.74
CA TYR A 180 6.08 -3.53 5.56
C TYR A 180 5.36 -3.36 6.90
N ASN A 181 5.49 -4.31 7.82
CA ASN A 181 4.86 -4.18 9.14
C ASN A 181 5.49 -3.07 9.99
N GLN A 182 6.81 -2.87 9.93
CA GLN A 182 7.46 -1.74 10.60
C GLN A 182 6.96 -0.39 10.04
N ALA A 183 6.99 -0.22 8.72
CA ALA A 183 6.55 1.00 8.05
C ALA A 183 5.06 1.29 8.30
N GLY A 184 4.21 0.28 8.12
CA GLY A 184 2.78 0.39 8.35
C GLY A 184 2.43 0.73 9.78
N SER A 185 3.11 0.12 10.76
CA SER A 185 2.88 0.42 12.17
C SER A 185 3.29 1.85 12.51
N PHE A 186 4.43 2.34 12.02
CA PHE A 186 4.86 3.70 12.29
C PHE A 186 3.94 4.73 11.62
N VAL A 187 3.59 4.54 10.33
CA VAL A 187 2.65 5.43 9.64
C VAL A 187 1.28 5.43 10.31
N LYS A 188 0.76 4.25 10.67
CA LYS A 188 -0.51 4.13 11.38
C LYS A 188 -0.48 4.89 12.71
N TYR A 189 0.59 4.76 13.47
CA TYR A 189 0.77 5.49 14.73
C TYR A 189 0.76 7.01 14.51
N LEU A 190 1.42 7.51 13.45
CA LEU A 190 1.40 8.94 13.13
C LEU A 190 -0.01 9.43 12.80
N VAL A 191 -0.74 8.71 11.94
CA VAL A 191 -2.10 9.10 11.54
C VAL A 191 -3.08 9.00 12.71
N ASP A 192 -3.00 7.94 13.51
CA ASP A 192 -3.89 7.76 14.67
C ASP A 192 -3.62 8.79 15.77
N THR A 193 -2.36 9.23 15.94
CA THR A 193 -1.96 10.17 17.01
C THR A 193 -2.16 11.63 16.60
N PHE A 194 -1.84 11.99 15.35
CA PHE A 194 -1.79 13.39 14.90
C PHE A 194 -2.82 13.72 13.82
N GLY A 195 -3.58 12.72 13.37
CA GLY A 195 -4.54 12.86 12.28
C GLY A 195 -3.89 12.79 10.89
N PRO A 196 -4.70 12.63 9.83
CA PRO A 196 -4.19 12.45 8.47
C PRO A 196 -3.68 13.75 7.83
N ALA A 197 -4.07 14.92 8.33
CA ALA A 197 -3.70 16.21 7.74
C ALA A 197 -2.17 16.45 7.75
N PRO A 198 -1.47 16.47 8.90
CA PRO A 198 -0.01 16.63 8.90
C PRO A 198 0.71 15.47 8.22
N PHE A 199 0.13 14.26 8.25
CA PHE A 199 0.69 13.11 7.54
C PHE A 199 0.69 13.30 6.02
N LYS A 200 -0.40 13.82 5.44
CA LYS A 200 -0.50 14.09 4.00
C LYS A 200 0.59 15.04 3.51
N ASP A 201 0.89 16.10 4.26
CA ASP A 201 1.98 17.01 3.91
C ASP A 201 3.36 16.36 4.09
N PHE A 202 3.51 15.54 5.14
CA PHE A 202 4.75 14.82 5.41
C PHE A 202 5.05 13.79 4.30
N TYR A 203 4.02 13.09 3.84
CA TYR A 203 4.05 12.11 2.75
C TYR A 203 4.73 12.65 1.48
N CYS A 204 4.45 13.91 1.13
CA CYS A 204 4.98 14.56 -0.07
C CYS A 204 6.33 15.27 0.13
N ARG A 205 6.83 15.40 1.36
CA ARG A 205 7.98 16.26 1.69
C ARG A 205 9.16 15.53 2.34
N ALA A 206 8.91 14.37 2.94
CA ALA A 206 9.89 13.67 3.76
C ALA A 206 10.81 12.77 2.94
N THR A 207 11.75 13.39 2.23
CA THR A 207 12.87 12.69 1.59
C THR A 207 13.90 12.25 2.64
N MET A 208 14.81 11.35 2.27
CA MET A 208 15.93 10.95 3.13
C MET A 208 16.72 12.12 3.72
N THR A 209 16.94 13.18 2.95
CA THR A 209 17.73 14.33 3.40
C THR A 209 16.95 15.31 4.27
N ASP A 210 15.62 15.32 4.16
CA ASP A 210 14.79 16.38 4.74
C ASP A 210 13.72 15.88 5.73
N TYR A 211 13.51 14.57 5.90
CA TYR A 211 12.41 14.05 6.71
C TYR A 211 12.42 14.60 8.15
N ARG A 212 13.58 14.78 8.77
CA ARG A 212 13.67 15.35 10.14
C ARG A 212 13.18 16.80 10.19
N ARG A 213 13.60 17.63 9.23
CA ARG A 213 13.17 19.03 9.12
C ARG A 213 11.68 19.10 8.81
N ALA A 214 11.24 18.36 7.79
CA ALA A 214 9.83 18.31 7.38
C ALA A 214 8.93 17.88 8.54
N PHE A 215 9.35 16.89 9.32
CA PHE A 215 8.61 16.43 10.49
C PHE A 215 8.51 17.52 11.55
N SER A 216 9.63 18.16 11.90
CA SER A 216 9.65 19.26 12.89
C SER A 216 8.72 20.41 12.50
N GLU A 217 8.72 20.81 11.23
CA GLU A 217 7.85 21.87 10.73
C GLU A 217 6.36 21.50 10.75
N LEU A 218 6.01 20.25 10.43
CA LEU A 218 4.61 19.80 10.30
C LEU A 218 3.98 19.38 11.62
N TYR A 219 4.76 18.77 12.51
CA TYR A 219 4.29 18.21 13.78
C TYR A 219 4.71 19.05 14.99
N GLY A 220 5.62 20.01 14.82
CA GLY A 220 6.17 20.83 15.92
C GLY A 220 7.00 20.00 16.92
N ARG A 221 7.57 18.87 16.48
CA ARG A 221 8.22 17.87 17.33
C ARG A 221 9.44 17.27 16.65
N ASP A 222 10.39 16.76 17.45
CA ASP A 222 11.49 15.97 16.93
C ASP A 222 11.00 14.57 16.54
N ILE A 223 11.31 14.11 15.32
CA ILE A 223 10.89 12.79 14.85
C ILE A 223 11.49 11.64 15.65
N ASN A 224 12.71 11.78 16.19
CA ASN A 224 13.31 10.76 17.04
C ASN A 224 12.51 10.62 18.34
N GLN A 225 12.09 11.74 18.93
CA GLN A 225 11.24 11.69 20.12
C GLN A 225 9.91 10.99 19.84
N VAL A 226 9.30 11.25 18.69
CA VAL A 226 8.05 10.56 18.29
C VAL A 226 8.30 9.09 17.99
N TYR A 227 9.45 8.75 17.41
CA TYR A 227 9.86 7.38 17.17
C TYR A 227 10.08 6.61 18.48
N ASP A 228 10.74 7.21 19.47
CA ASP A 228 10.93 6.63 20.79
C ASP A 228 9.58 6.44 21.50
N ASN A 229 8.66 7.41 21.38
CA ASN A 229 7.29 7.26 21.90
C ASN A 229 6.55 6.11 21.21
N TRP A 230 6.73 5.92 19.89
CA TRP A 230 6.17 4.80 19.16
C TRP A 230 6.78 3.46 19.62
N LEU A 231 8.09 3.40 19.86
CA LEU A 231 8.75 2.22 20.42
C LEU A 231 8.21 1.88 21.82
N GLN A 232 7.96 2.89 22.66
CA GLN A 232 7.32 2.71 23.96
C GLN A 232 5.88 2.20 23.81
N PHE A 233 5.11 2.80 22.90
CA PHE A 233 3.77 2.33 22.57
C PHE A 233 3.77 0.84 22.16
N LEU A 234 4.73 0.40 21.33
CA LEU A 234 4.89 -1.00 20.98
C LEU A 234 5.24 -1.89 22.18
N ALA A 235 6.05 -1.39 23.11
CA ALA A 235 6.39 -2.11 24.33
C ALA A 235 5.17 -2.30 25.26
N ASP A 236 4.25 -1.34 25.27
CA ASP A 236 3.03 -1.35 26.09
C ASP A 236 1.90 -2.21 25.53
N LEU A 237 2.00 -2.68 24.27
CA LEU A 237 1.03 -3.61 23.66
C LEU A 237 1.16 -5.07 24.16
N ASN A 238 2.10 -5.32 25.08
CA ASN A 238 2.38 -6.63 25.66
C ASN A 238 1.60 -6.88 26.95
#